data_AF-A0A7U6KQU4-F1
#
_entry.id   AF-A0A7U6KQU4-F1
#
_cell.length_a   1.000
_cell.length_b   1.000
_cell.length_c   1.000
_cell.angle_alpha   90.00
_cell.angle_beta   90.00
_cell.angle_gamma   90.00
#
_symmetry.space_group_name_H-M   'P 1'
#
loop_
_entity.id
_entity.type
_entity.pdbx_description
1 polymer ?
#
loop_
_entity_poly.entity_id
_entity_poly.type
_entity_poly.pdbx_seq_one_letter_code
_entity_poly.pdbx_strand_id
1 'polypeptide(L)'
;MALRPLSKIDQLLLGVDKALRAVVPNSNPSTRPLPVSSDEIPELTITEARHVAGLMRINHTGEVCAQGLYHGQAFAAKDSGVKQAMQNSAEEEVDHLVWCETRLNELGSHASVFTRFGMGCLLA
;
A
#
# COMPACT_ATOMS: atom_id res chain seq x y z
N MET A 1 0.74 -32.04 -11.19
CA MET A 1 -0.63 -31.49 -11.13
C MET A 1 -0.64 -30.21 -11.93
N ALA A 2 -1.23 -30.20 -13.12
CA ALA A 2 -1.21 -29.01 -13.98
C ALA A 2 -2.17 -27.94 -13.40
N LEU A 3 -1.65 -26.75 -13.12
CA LEU A 3 -2.47 -25.61 -12.68
C LEU A 3 -3.37 -25.18 -13.84
N ARG A 4 -4.68 -25.11 -13.58
CA ARG A 4 -5.66 -24.64 -14.56
C ARG A 4 -5.43 -23.15 -14.79
N PRO A 5 -5.35 -22.66 -16.04
CA PRO A 5 -5.18 -21.24 -16.30
C PRO A 5 -6.40 -20.47 -15.80
N LEU A 6 -6.15 -19.33 -15.14
CA LEU A 6 -7.20 -18.46 -14.60
C LEU A 6 -8.07 -17.90 -15.73
N SER A 7 -9.38 -17.97 -15.55
CA SER A 7 -10.34 -17.35 -16.47
C SER A 7 -10.30 -15.83 -16.37
N LYS A 8 -10.94 -15.13 -17.32
CA LYS A 8 -11.06 -13.67 -17.27
C LYS A 8 -11.84 -13.18 -16.03
N ILE A 9 -12.81 -13.97 -15.57
CA ILE A 9 -13.58 -13.66 -14.35
C ILE A 9 -12.66 -13.80 -13.13
N ASP A 10 -11.84 -14.86 -13.06
CA ASP A 10 -10.89 -15.04 -11.96
C ASP A 10 -9.89 -13.87 -11.89
N GLN A 11 -9.38 -13.43 -13.04
CA GLN A 11 -8.49 -12.26 -13.11
C GLN A 11 -9.18 -10.97 -12.65
N LEU A 12 -10.45 -10.77 -12.99
CA LEU A 12 -11.23 -9.62 -12.52
C LEU A 12 -11.43 -9.67 -11.00
N LEU A 13 -11.79 -10.83 -10.45
CA LEU A 13 -11.98 -11.01 -9.02
C LEU A 13 -10.68 -10.76 -8.25
N LEU A 14 -9.54 -11.23 -8.77
CA LEU A 14 -8.23 -10.93 -8.19
C LEU A 14 -7.89 -9.45 -8.23
N GLY A 15 -8.23 -8.75 -9.31
CA GLY A 15 -8.06 -7.29 -9.40
C GLY A 15 -8.89 -6.54 -8.35
N VAL A 16 -10.14 -6.97 -8.12
CA VAL A 16 -11.00 -6.40 -7.08
C VAL A 16 -10.48 -6.71 -5.68
N ASP A 17 -10.02 -7.94 -5.41
CA ASP A 17 -9.40 -8.31 -4.13
C ASP A 17 -8.17 -7.44 -3.83
N LYS A 18 -7.27 -7.26 -4.81
CA LYS A 18 -6.10 -6.36 -4.67
C LYS A 18 -6.52 -4.93 -4.34
N ALA A 19 -7.49 -4.39 -5.08
CA ALA A 19 -7.99 -3.02 -4.84
C ALA A 19 -8.62 -2.87 -3.45
N LEU A 20 -9.37 -3.88 -2.98
CA LEU A 20 -9.95 -3.87 -1.63
C LEU A 20 -8.86 -3.93 -0.56
N ARG A 21 -7.86 -4.80 -0.72
CA ARG A 21 -6.74 -4.91 0.22
C ARG A 21 -5.92 -3.63 0.29
N ALA A 22 -5.78 -2.89 -0.80
CA ALA A 22 -5.07 -1.61 -0.81
C ALA A 22 -5.76 -0.55 0.08
N VAL A 23 -7.10 -0.56 0.16
CA VAL A 23 -7.87 0.45 0.91
C VAL A 23 -8.34 0.00 2.30
N VAL A 24 -8.22 -1.30 2.62
CA VAL A 24 -8.55 -1.85 3.93
C VAL A 24 -7.26 -2.04 4.73
N PRO A 25 -7.07 -1.31 5.85
CA PRO A 25 -5.85 -1.41 6.65
C PRO A 25 -5.57 -2.83 7.15
N ASN A 26 -4.28 -3.18 7.30
CA ASN A 26 -3.80 -4.47 7.82
C ASN A 26 -4.32 -5.70 7.04
N SER A 27 -4.64 -5.54 5.76
CA SER A 27 -5.18 -6.62 4.91
C SER A 27 -4.13 -7.30 4.02
N ASN A 28 -2.90 -6.80 4.05
CA ASN A 28 -1.78 -7.33 3.29
C ASN A 28 -0.68 -7.83 4.23
N PRO A 29 -0.09 -9.00 3.96
CA PRO A 29 1.19 -9.35 4.54
C PRO A 29 2.30 -8.59 3.81
N SER A 30 3.35 -8.19 4.53
CA SER A 30 4.59 -7.76 3.87
C SER A 30 5.42 -8.98 3.48
N THR A 31 6.02 -8.93 2.29
CA THR A 31 6.95 -9.93 1.78
C THR A 31 8.40 -9.61 2.13
N ARG A 32 8.67 -8.37 2.55
CA ARG A 32 9.99 -7.84 2.88
C ARG A 32 10.08 -7.39 4.35
N PRO A 33 11.26 -7.49 4.99
CA PRO A 33 11.45 -6.92 6.32
C PRO A 33 11.30 -5.40 6.30
N LEU A 34 11.03 -4.81 7.46
CA LEU A 34 11.02 -3.36 7.62
C LEU A 34 12.39 -2.77 7.22
N PRO A 35 12.44 -1.61 6.55
CA PRO A 35 13.68 -0.97 6.12
C PRO A 35 14.32 -0.19 7.29
N VAL A 36 14.62 -0.89 8.39
CA VAL A 36 15.26 -0.32 9.57
C VAL A 36 16.77 -0.51 9.51
N SER A 37 17.53 0.55 9.80
CA SER A 37 18.99 0.50 9.91
C SER A 37 19.49 0.22 11.33
N SER A 38 18.63 0.40 12.33
CA SER A 38 18.89 0.20 13.75
C SER A 38 17.59 -0.17 14.47
N ASP A 39 17.70 -0.98 15.52
CA ASP A 39 16.59 -1.30 16.43
C ASP A 39 16.39 -0.22 17.51
N GLU A 40 17.24 0.82 17.53
CA GLU A 40 17.07 1.96 18.44
C GLU A 40 15.83 2.77 18.05
N ILE A 41 14.83 2.77 18.93
CA ILE A 41 13.62 3.57 18.75
C ILE A 41 13.91 4.99 19.26
N PRO A 42 13.82 6.03 18.40
CA PRO A 42 14.02 7.40 18.85
C PRO A 42 12.92 7.81 19.82
N GLU A 43 13.30 8.46 20.92
CA GLU A 43 12.35 9.08 21.83
C GLU A 43 11.74 10.32 21.15
N LEU A 44 10.43 10.28 20.94
CA LEU A 44 9.67 11.40 20.39
C LEU A 44 8.81 12.01 21.49
N THR A 45 8.76 13.34 21.53
CA THR A 45 7.73 14.04 22.30
C THR A 45 6.35 13.72 21.71
N ILE A 46 5.29 13.96 22.50
CA ILE A 46 3.90 13.75 22.03
C ILE A 46 3.60 14.57 20.77
N THR A 47 4.15 15.79 20.67
CA THR A 47 3.96 16.67 19.52
C THR A 47 4.66 16.12 18.28
N GLU A 48 5.89 15.64 18.41
CA GLU A 48 6.63 15.03 17.30
C GLU A 48 5.98 13.73 16.84
N ALA A 49 5.59 12.85 17.78
CA ALA A 49 4.90 11.60 17.47
C ALA A 49 3.60 11.86 16.68
N ARG A 50 2.81 12.87 17.08
CA ARG A 50 1.61 13.30 16.34
C ARG A 50 1.93 13.82 14.95
N HIS A 51 2.98 14.63 14.82
CA HIS A 51 3.40 15.17 13.53
C HIS A 51 3.86 14.07 12.57
N VAL A 52 4.73 13.17 13.03
CA VAL A 52 5.20 12.01 12.26
C VAL A 52 4.03 11.12 11.86
N ALA A 53 3.07 10.87 12.75
CA ALA A 53 1.86 10.13 12.41
C ALA A 53 1.04 10.80 11.29
N GLY A 54 0.98 12.13 11.24
CA GLY A 54 0.38 12.89 10.13
C GLY A 54 1.11 12.65 8.81
N LEU A 55 2.44 12.73 8.81
CA LEU A 55 3.26 12.44 7.63
C LEU A 55 3.08 11.00 7.14
N MET A 56 3.00 10.03 8.06
CA MET A 56 2.77 8.64 7.70
C MET A 56 1.37 8.39 7.11
N ARG A 57 0.34 9.16 7.49
CA ARG A 57 -0.98 9.09 6.81
C ARG A 57 -0.93 9.61 5.38
N ILE A 58 -0.12 10.65 5.12
CA ILE A 58 0.12 11.16 3.76
C ILE A 58 0.82 10.08 2.93
N ASN A 59 1.90 9.50 3.46
CA ASN A 59 2.63 8.42 2.78
C ASN A 59 1.73 7.21 2.51
N HIS A 60 0.99 6.73 3.52
CA HIS A 60 0.03 5.64 3.38
C HIS A 60 -0.96 5.87 2.24
N THR A 61 -1.54 7.07 2.18
CA THR A 61 -2.46 7.44 1.08
C THR A 61 -1.74 7.47 -0.26
N GLY A 62 -0.50 7.96 -0.29
CA GLY A 62 0.38 7.92 -1.45
C GLY A 62 0.55 6.52 -2.02
N GLU A 63 0.83 5.53 -1.16
CA GLU A 63 1.03 4.14 -1.60
C GLU A 63 -0.25 3.53 -2.19
N VAL A 64 -1.42 3.82 -1.59
CA VAL A 64 -2.71 3.39 -2.15
C VAL A 64 -2.97 4.00 -3.53
N CYS A 65 -2.69 5.29 -3.69
CA CYS A 65 -2.82 5.99 -4.96
C CYS A 65 -1.84 5.45 -6.01
N ALA A 66 -0.60 5.16 -5.62
CA ALA A 66 0.43 4.59 -6.48
C ALA A 66 0.04 3.20 -6.98
N GLN A 67 -0.46 2.32 -6.11
CA GLN A 67 -1.01 1.01 -6.52
C GLN A 67 -2.13 1.15 -7.56
N GLY A 68 -3.08 2.05 -7.32
CA GLY A 68 -4.15 2.34 -8.27
C GLY A 68 -3.63 2.85 -9.62
N LEU A 69 -2.67 3.79 -9.58
CA LEU A 69 -2.03 4.34 -10.77
C LEU A 69 -1.30 3.25 -11.58
N TYR A 70 -0.47 2.45 -10.93
CA TYR A 70 0.32 1.42 -11.59
C TYR A 70 -0.56 0.29 -12.15
N HIS A 71 -1.58 -0.16 -11.41
CA HIS A 71 -2.55 -1.10 -11.97
C HIS A 71 -3.32 -0.52 -13.16
N GLY A 72 -3.70 0.77 -13.10
CA GLY A 72 -4.33 1.47 -14.23
C GLY A 72 -3.42 1.56 -15.46
N GLN A 73 -2.14 1.88 -15.26
CA GLN A 73 -1.16 1.92 -16.35
C GLN A 73 -0.87 0.53 -16.91
N ALA A 74 -0.76 -0.50 -16.07
CA ALA A 74 -0.60 -1.89 -16.50
C ALA A 74 -1.80 -2.37 -17.34
N PHE A 75 -3.02 -1.96 -16.96
CA PHE A 75 -4.24 -2.28 -17.70
C PHE A 75 -4.28 -1.61 -19.08
N ALA A 76 -3.89 -0.34 -19.18
CA ALA A 76 -3.91 0.43 -20.42
C ALA A 76 -2.68 0.23 -21.33
N ALA A 77 -1.59 -0.35 -20.81
CA ALA A 77 -0.34 -0.54 -21.54
C ALA A 77 -0.51 -1.49 -22.73
N LYS A 78 -0.02 -1.06 -23.89
CA LYS A 78 0.06 -1.87 -25.11
C LYS A 78 1.36 -2.68 -25.20
N ASP A 79 2.44 -2.12 -24.67
CA ASP A 79 3.74 -2.77 -24.58
C ASP A 79 3.77 -3.75 -23.39
N SER A 80 4.24 -4.98 -23.65
CA SER A 80 4.28 -6.02 -22.63
C SER A 80 5.33 -5.76 -21.55
N GLY A 81 6.44 -5.10 -21.88
CA GLY A 81 7.48 -4.72 -20.93
C GLY A 81 6.97 -3.67 -19.94
N VAL A 82 6.33 -2.62 -20.44
CA VAL A 82 5.68 -1.60 -19.60
C VAL A 82 4.61 -2.23 -18.71
N LYS A 83 3.77 -3.10 -19.27
CA LYS A 83 2.75 -3.80 -18.48
C LYS A 83 3.35 -4.57 -17.31
N GLN A 84 4.42 -5.34 -17.56
CA GLN A 84 5.09 -6.10 -16.50
C GLN A 84 5.76 -5.19 -15.48
N ALA A 85 6.44 -4.13 -15.92
CA ALA A 85 7.07 -3.17 -15.02
C ALA A 85 6.05 -2.52 -14.07
N MET A 86 4.92 -2.07 -14.61
CA MET A 86 3.85 -1.47 -13.79
C MET A 86 3.21 -2.48 -12.82
N GLN A 87 3.05 -3.74 -13.24
CA GLN A 87 2.56 -4.78 -12.34
C GLN A 87 3.53 -5.04 -11.19
N ASN A 88 4.84 -5.05 -11.45
CA ASN A 88 5.87 -5.21 -10.43
C ASN A 88 5.88 -4.01 -9.47
N SER A 89 5.83 -2.78 -9.99
CA SER A 89 5.78 -1.57 -9.14
C SER A 89 4.56 -1.58 -8.23
N ALA A 90 3.38 -1.95 -8.74
CA ALA A 90 2.18 -2.09 -7.91
C ALA A 90 2.34 -3.13 -6.78
N GLU A 91 3.10 -4.20 -7.01
CA GLU A 91 3.38 -5.23 -6.00
C GLU A 91 4.37 -4.74 -4.93
N GLU A 92 5.38 -3.96 -5.32
CA GLU A 92 6.34 -3.34 -4.39
C GLU A 92 5.66 -2.36 -3.43
N GLU A 93 4.67 -1.59 -3.90
CA GLU A 93 3.96 -0.63 -3.05
C GLU A 93 3.11 -1.28 -1.95
N VAL A 94 2.83 -2.60 -2.05
CA VAL A 94 2.16 -3.32 -0.96
C VAL A 94 3.05 -3.42 0.27
N ASP A 95 4.36 -3.64 0.09
CA ASP A 95 5.30 -3.65 1.22
C ASP A 95 5.39 -2.26 1.86
N HIS A 96 5.49 -1.20 1.04
CA HIS A 96 5.54 0.17 1.53
C HIS A 96 4.26 0.55 2.30
N LEU A 97 3.10 0.10 1.82
CA LEU A 97 1.83 0.27 2.51
C LEU A 97 1.85 -0.37 3.90
N VAL A 98 2.31 -1.63 4.00
CA VAL A 98 2.40 -2.35 5.28
C VAL A 98 3.42 -1.68 6.23
N TRP A 99 4.53 -1.16 5.70
CA TRP A 99 5.50 -0.43 6.51
C TRP A 99 4.91 0.87 7.07
N CYS A 100 4.11 1.58 6.27
CA CYS A 100 3.39 2.75 6.73
C CYS A 100 2.41 2.42 7.87
N GLU A 101 1.64 1.35 7.72
CA GLU A 101 0.70 0.86 8.73
C GLU A 101 1.42 0.43 10.01
N THR A 102 2.54 -0.27 9.87
CA THR A 102 3.37 -0.70 11.01
C THR A 102 3.85 0.50 11.80
N ARG A 103 4.40 1.52 11.13
CA ARG A 103 4.88 2.73 11.81
C ARG A 103 3.75 3.52 12.46
N LEU A 104 2.57 3.58 11.84
CA LEU A 104 1.39 4.20 12.44
C LEU A 104 0.99 3.46 13.73
N ASN A 105 1.01 2.13 13.73
CA ASN A 105 0.70 1.31 14.90
C ASN A 105 1.73 1.53 16.03
N GLU A 106 3.03 1.58 15.72
CA GLU A 106 4.10 1.89 16.70
C GLU A 106 3.92 3.26 17.36
N LEU A 107 3.40 4.24 16.61
CA LEU A 107 3.09 5.58 17.12
C LEU A 107 1.75 5.65 17.88
N GLY A 108 1.05 4.52 18.07
CA GLY A 108 -0.29 4.48 18.67
C GLY A 108 -1.35 5.19 17.82
N SER A 109 -1.14 5.24 16.51
CA SER A 109 -1.97 5.93 15.53
C SER A 109 -2.60 4.93 14.54
N HIS A 110 -3.23 5.43 13.48
CA HIS A 110 -3.95 4.66 12.49
C HIS A 110 -3.94 5.37 11.13
N ALA A 111 -4.19 4.60 10.08
CA ALA A 111 -4.37 5.11 8.73
C ALA A 111 -5.62 6.02 8.64
N SER A 112 -5.64 6.89 7.63
CA SER A 112 -6.79 7.78 7.39
C SER A 112 -8.05 6.97 7.06
N VAL A 113 -9.15 7.27 7.75
CA VAL A 113 -10.46 6.63 7.49
C VAL A 113 -10.96 6.96 6.08
N PHE A 114 -10.53 8.09 5.51
CA PHE A 114 -10.92 8.51 4.16
C PHE A 114 -10.15 7.81 3.04
N THR A 115 -9.10 7.04 3.34
CA THR A 115 -8.39 6.23 2.33
C THR A 115 -9.35 5.27 1.62
N ARG A 116 -10.34 4.72 2.34
CA ARG A 116 -11.42 3.90 1.75
C ARG A 116 -12.22 4.59 0.65
N PHE A 117 -12.26 5.92 0.66
CA PHE A 117 -13.01 6.73 -0.30
C PHE A 117 -12.10 7.42 -1.32
N GLY A 118 -10.81 7.07 -1.39
CA GLY A 118 -9.84 7.73 -2.28
C GLY A 118 -9.50 9.17 -1.87
N MET A 119 -9.79 9.55 -0.62
CA MET A 119 -9.69 10.90 -0.07
C MET A 119 -8.70 10.97 1.11
N GLY A 120 -7.76 10.02 1.19
CA GLY A 120 -6.96 9.77 2.40
C GLY A 120 -6.18 10.98 2.95
N CYS A 121 -5.82 11.95 2.11
CA CYS A 121 -5.07 13.15 2.51
C CYS A 121 -5.88 14.19 3.32
N LEU A 122 -7.21 14.05 3.46
CA LEU A 122 -8.06 15.07 4.10
C LEU A 122 -7.98 15.11 5.65
N LEU A 123 -7.23 14.20 6.28
CA LEU A 123 -7.04 14.14 7.75
C LEU A 123 -5.57 13.99 8.18
N ALA A 124 -4.62 14.44 7.35
CA ALA A 124 -3.21 14.43 7.72
C ALA A 124 -2.92 15.38 8.90
#